data_AF-A0A254N7Y1-F1
#
_entry.id   AF-A0A254N7Y1-F1
#
_cell.length_a   1.000
_cell.length_b   1.000
_cell.length_c   1.000
_cell.angle_alpha   90.00
_cell.angle_beta   90.00
_cell.angle_gamma   90.00
#
_symmetry.space_group_name_H-M   'P 1'
#
loop_
_entity.id
_entity.type
_entity.pdbx_description
1 polymer ?
#
loop_
_entity_poly.entity_id
_entity_poly.type
_entity_poly.pdbx_seq_one_letter_code
_entity_poly.pdbx_strand_id
1 'polypeptide(L)'
;MTLHPKITATYRFTRDGTSPAGFASRNRPSTDALSVVATWALGGAGRSYSVLEDGDEALLVKLTLREDDIDQARNDMEVLCSKHGVMREAV
;
A
#
# COMPACT_ATOMS: atom_id res chain seq x y z
N MET A 1 12.21 -0.95 27.72
CA MET A 1 11.96 -1.01 26.26
C MET A 1 10.83 -1.99 26.03
N THR A 2 9.68 -1.53 25.55
CA THR A 2 8.56 -2.42 25.22
C THR A 2 8.72 -2.88 23.78
N LEU A 3 8.82 -4.20 23.57
CA LEU A 3 8.81 -4.78 22.24
C LEU A 3 7.35 -4.86 21.77
N HIS A 4 7.04 -4.22 20.65
CA HIS A 4 5.75 -4.38 19.99
C HIS A 4 5.86 -5.50 18.96
N PRO A 5 5.00 -6.53 19.01
CA PRO A 5 4.99 -7.57 17.98
C PRO A 5 4.67 -6.94 16.62
N LYS A 6 5.33 -7.48 15.58
CA LYS A 6 5.21 -6.99 14.21
C LYS A 6 4.70 -8.10 13.31
N ILE A 7 3.85 -7.73 12.37
CA ILE A 7 3.37 -8.61 11.30
C ILE A 7 3.88 -8.13 9.96
N THR A 8 3.97 -9.06 9.02
CA THR A 8 4.33 -8.74 7.62
C THR A 8 3.40 -9.44 6.66
N ALA A 9 3.06 -8.77 5.57
CA ALA A 9 2.27 -9.34 4.47
C ALA A 9 2.75 -8.77 3.14
N THR A 10 2.69 -9.60 2.09
CA THR A 10 3.04 -9.22 0.73
C THR A 10 1.77 -8.89 -0.02
N TYR A 11 1.78 -7.78 -0.75
CA TYR A 11 0.67 -7.33 -1.56
C TYR A 11 1.13 -6.94 -2.94
N ARG A 12 0.32 -7.28 -3.94
CA ARG A 12 0.40 -6.71 -5.27
C ARG A 12 -0.58 -5.55 -5.36
N PHE A 13 -0.11 -4.44 -5.90
CA PHE A 13 -0.91 -3.28 -6.24
C PHE A 13 -1.01 -3.15 -7.74
N THR A 14 -2.23 -2.95 -8.24
CA THR A 14 -2.54 -2.75 -9.66
C THR A 14 -3.50 -1.58 -9.81
N ARG A 15 -3.69 -1.09 -11.04
CA ARG A 15 -4.72 -0.10 -11.32
C ARG A 15 -6.09 -0.67 -11.04
N ASP A 16 -6.93 0.10 -10.35
CA ASP A 16 -8.34 -0.20 -10.25
C ASP A 16 -9.04 0.30 -11.53
N GLY A 17 -9.38 -0.63 -12.41
CA GLY A 17 -10.09 -0.35 -13.66
C GLY A 17 -11.51 0.20 -13.47
N THR A 18 -12.05 0.15 -12.26
CA THR A 18 -13.38 0.69 -11.92
C THR A 18 -13.30 2.06 -11.26
N SER A 19 -12.11 2.51 -10.87
CA SER A 19 -11.91 3.80 -10.19
C SER A 19 -11.76 4.94 -11.21
N PRO A 20 -12.58 6.02 -11.09
CA PRO A 20 -12.38 7.23 -11.88
C PRO A 20 -10.98 7.84 -11.71
N ALA A 21 -10.39 7.74 -10.51
CA ALA A 21 -9.03 8.21 -10.24
C ALA A 21 -7.99 7.37 -11.00
N GLY A 22 -8.19 6.05 -11.05
CA GLY A 22 -7.32 5.13 -11.78
C GLY A 22 -7.39 5.38 -13.29
N PHE A 23 -8.60 5.56 -13.82
CA PHE A 23 -8.83 5.88 -15.22
C PHE A 23 -8.19 7.22 -15.64
N ALA A 24 -8.30 8.25 -14.80
CA ALA A 24 -7.79 9.58 -15.10
C ALA A 24 -6.27 9.74 -14.88
N SER A 25 -5.64 8.81 -14.15
CA SER A 25 -4.21 8.89 -13.82
C SER A 25 -3.32 8.68 -15.06
N ARG A 26 -2.38 9.61 -15.26
CA ARG A 26 -1.35 9.54 -16.33
C ARG A 26 -0.07 8.84 -15.88
N ASN A 27 0.02 8.48 -14.60
CA ASN A 27 1.17 7.76 -14.08
C ASN A 27 1.08 6.28 -14.45
N ARG A 28 2.19 5.56 -14.29
CA ARG A 28 2.15 4.09 -14.26
C ARG A 28 1.42 3.62 -13.00
N PRO A 29 0.65 2.52 -13.07
CA PRO A 29 0.04 1.89 -11.89
C PRO A 29 1.00 1.72 -10.71
N SER A 30 2.26 1.33 -10.97
CA SER A 30 3.25 1.15 -9.91
C SER A 30 3.69 2.47 -9.25
N THR A 31 3.70 3.58 -9.98
CA THR A 31 4.03 4.91 -9.44
C THR A 31 2.92 5.43 -8.52
N ASP A 32 1.66 5.20 -8.89
CA ASP A 32 0.52 5.50 -8.03
C ASP A 32 0.54 4.61 -6.77
N ALA A 33 0.80 3.31 -6.94
CA ALA A 33 0.95 2.38 -5.82
C ALA A 33 2.12 2.75 -4.90
N LEU A 34 3.25 3.20 -5.45
CA LEU A 34 4.40 3.65 -4.66
C LEU A 34 4.04 4.86 -3.80
N SER A 35 3.25 5.79 -4.36
CA SER A 35 2.71 6.93 -3.62
C SER A 35 1.81 6.49 -2.45
N VAL A 36 0.99 5.46 -2.65
CA VAL A 36 0.15 4.85 -1.60
C VAL A 36 1.01 4.28 -0.47
N VAL A 37 1.96 3.40 -0.76
CA VAL A 37 2.74 2.71 0.27
C VAL A 37 3.71 3.64 0.99
N ALA A 38 4.25 4.62 0.28
CA ALA A 38 5.08 5.67 0.87
C ALA A 38 4.27 6.53 1.85
N THR A 39 3.06 6.94 1.47
CA THR A 39 2.18 7.72 2.35
C THR A 39 1.69 6.90 3.53
N TRP A 40 1.31 5.64 3.29
CA TRP A 40 0.85 4.73 4.33
C TRP A 40 1.91 4.50 5.42
N ALA A 41 3.18 4.38 5.04
CA ALA A 41 4.29 4.20 5.98
C ALA A 41 4.53 5.41 6.88
N LEU A 42 4.14 6.62 6.43
CA LEU A 42 4.18 7.83 7.25
C LEU A 42 2.99 7.94 8.22
N GLY A 43 1.93 7.15 8.03
CA GLY A 43 0.67 7.25 8.78
C GLY A 43 0.68 6.61 10.18
N GLY A 44 1.69 5.82 10.54
CA GLY A 44 1.71 5.12 11.82
C GLY A 44 3.11 4.71 12.29
N ALA A 45 3.30 4.67 13.61
CA ALA A 45 4.59 4.32 14.21
C ALA A 45 4.91 2.84 13.98
N GLY A 46 6.02 2.57 13.28
CA GLY A 46 6.48 1.20 13.01
C GLY A 46 5.92 0.57 11.74
N ARG A 47 5.17 1.33 10.92
CA ARG A 47 4.87 0.96 9.54
C ARG A 47 6.10 1.11 8.67
N SER A 48 6.34 0.15 7.79
CA SER A 48 7.36 0.23 6.75
C SER A 48 7.00 -0.67 5.57
N TYR A 49 7.67 -0.44 4.45
CA TYR A 49 7.51 -1.27 3.26
C TYR A 49 8.88 -1.61 2.65
N SER A 50 8.90 -2.68 1.88
CA SER A 50 10.02 -3.04 1.01
C SER A 50 9.45 -3.38 -0.35
N VAL A 51 9.94 -2.69 -1.39
CA VAL A 51 9.59 -2.98 -2.77
C VAL A 51 10.29 -4.27 -3.17
N LEU A 52 9.52 -5.26 -3.59
CA LEU A 52 10.01 -6.54 -4.10
C LEU A 52 10.12 -6.52 -5.62
N GLU A 53 9.15 -5.87 -6.28
CA GLU A 53 9.10 -5.68 -7.73
C GLU A 53 8.40 -4.36 -8.05
N ASP A 54 8.96 -3.59 -9.00
CA ASP A 54 8.38 -2.38 -9.58
C ASP A 54 8.31 -2.58 -11.10
N GLY A 55 7.17 -3.08 -11.56
CA GLY A 55 6.86 -3.25 -12.98
C GLY A 55 5.97 -2.12 -13.47
N ASP A 56 5.72 -2.03 -14.78
CA ASP A 56 4.89 -0.95 -15.31
C ASP A 56 3.42 -1.06 -14.87
N GLU A 57 2.87 -2.28 -14.84
CA GLU A 57 1.45 -2.53 -14.53
C GLU A 57 1.16 -2.83 -13.06
N ALA A 58 2.19 -3.15 -12.28
CA ALA A 58 2.03 -3.59 -10.90
C ALA A 58 3.23 -3.24 -10.01
N LEU A 59 2.96 -3.04 -8.73
CA LEU A 59 3.96 -2.94 -7.67
C LEU A 59 3.76 -4.08 -6.68
N LEU A 60 4.81 -4.88 -6.44
CA LEU A 60 4.82 -5.91 -5.41
C LEU A 60 5.60 -5.40 -4.20
N VAL A 61 4.95 -5.35 -3.04
CA VAL A 61 5.56 -4.84 -1.81
C VAL A 61 5.33 -5.78 -0.64
N LYS A 62 6.32 -5.85 0.24
CA LYS A 62 6.16 -6.41 1.58
C LYS A 62 5.90 -5.26 2.54
N LEU A 63 4.76 -5.29 3.22
CA LEU A 63 4.39 -4.36 4.27
C LEU A 63 4.74 -4.94 5.63
N THR A 64 5.21 -4.09 6.54
CA THR A 64 5.46 -4.42 7.94
C THR A 64 4.77 -3.39 8.81
N LEU A 65 4.10 -3.83 9.87
CA LEU A 65 3.45 -2.97 10.86
C LEU A 65 3.41 -3.67 12.22
N ARG A 66 3.05 -2.92 13.25
CA ARG A 66 2.79 -3.49 14.57
C ARG A 66 1.40 -4.13 14.62
N GLU A 67 1.23 -5.15 15.45
CA GLU A 67 -0.08 -5.81 15.61
C GLU A 67 -1.16 -4.89 16.17
N ASP A 68 -0.78 -3.94 17.03
CA ASP A 68 -1.70 -2.95 17.62
C ASP A 68 -2.21 -1.89 16.64
N ASP A 69 -1.62 -1.82 15.44
CA ASP A 69 -1.92 -0.83 14.40
C ASP A 69 -2.70 -1.45 13.20
N ILE A 70 -3.05 -2.73 13.26
CA ILE A 70 -3.68 -3.46 12.15
C ILE A 70 -4.93 -2.76 11.61
N ASP A 71 -5.86 -2.39 12.50
CA ASP A 71 -7.14 -1.83 12.08
C ASP A 71 -6.99 -0.44 11.46
N GLN A 72 -6.18 0.43 12.08
CA GLN A 72 -5.92 1.76 11.54
C GLN A 72 -5.15 1.68 10.22
N ALA A 73 -4.13 0.83 10.16
CA ALA A 73 -3.31 0.66 8.97
C ALA A 73 -4.11 0.09 7.80
N ARG A 74 -5.08 -0.81 8.05
CA ARG A 74 -6.00 -1.30 7.03
C ARG A 74 -6.87 -0.16 6.48
N ASN A 75 -7.49 0.62 7.37
CA ASN A 75 -8.37 1.72 6.98
C ASN A 75 -7.61 2.79 6.18
N ASP A 76 -6.42 3.19 6.64
CA ASP A 76 -5.58 4.15 5.93
C ASP A 76 -5.20 3.64 4.53
N MET A 77 -4.87 2.35 4.42
CA MET A 77 -4.53 1.74 3.14
C MET A 77 -5.71 1.76 2.18
N GLU A 78 -6.93 1.44 2.63
CA GLU A 78 -8.14 1.46 1.80
C GLU A 78 -8.44 2.87 1.27
N VAL A 79 -8.34 3.88 2.13
CA VAL A 79 -8.52 5.29 1.75
C VAL A 79 -7.48 5.72 0.72
N LEU A 80 -6.20 5.39 0.94
CA LEU A 80 -5.12 5.75 0.03
C LEU A 80 -5.23 5.03 -1.32
N CYS A 81 -5.56 3.73 -1.33
CA CYS A 81 -5.81 2.97 -2.55
C CYS A 81 -6.92 3.62 -3.39
N SER A 82 -8.06 3.93 -2.75
CA SER A 82 -9.19 4.60 -3.40
C SER A 82 -8.79 5.96 -3.99
N LYS A 83 -8.08 6.79 -3.20
CA LYS A 83 -7.60 8.12 -3.63
C LYS A 83 -6.67 8.06 -4.85
N HIS A 84 -5.81 7.05 -4.92
CA HIS A 84 -4.83 6.89 -5.99
C HIS A 84 -5.33 6.01 -7.14
N GLY A 85 -6.55 5.45 -7.04
CA GLY A 85 -7.13 4.62 -8.09
C GLY A 85 -6.38 3.31 -8.31
N VAL A 86 -5.84 2.74 -7.23
CA VAL A 86 -5.20 1.43 -7.24
C VAL A 86 -5.95 0.48 -6.32
N MET A 87 -5.88 -0.81 -6.61
CA MET A 87 -6.35 -1.87 -5.73
C MET A 87 -5.17 -2.70 -5.22
N ARG A 88 -5.39 -3.45 -4.14
CA ARG A 88 -4.39 -4.37 -3.58
C ARG A 88 -4.96 -5.78 -3.42
N GLU A 89 -4.13 -6.77 -3.66
CA GLU A 89 -4.43 -8.18 -3.39
C GLU A 89 -3.27 -8.82 -2.62
N ALA A 90 -3.59 -9.74 -1.70
CA ALA A 90 -2.57 -10.51 -0.99
C ALA A 90 -1.93 -11.55 -1.93
N VAL A 91 -0.64 -11.77 -1.78
CA VAL A 91 0.17 -12.74 -2.56
C VAL A 91 0.69 -13.84 -1.67
#